data_AF-A0A7J5D509-F1
#
_entry.id   AF-A0A7J5D509-F1
#
_cell.length_a   1.000
_cell.length_b   1.000
_cell.length_c   1.000
_cell.angle_alpha   90.00
_cell.angle_beta   90.00
_cell.angle_gamma   90.00
#
_symmetry.space_group_name_H-M   'P 1'
#
loop_
_entity.id
_entity.type
_entity.pdbx_description
1 polymer ?
#
loop_
_entity_poly.entity_id
_entity_poly.type
_entity_poly.pdbx_seq_one_letter_code
_entity_poly.pdbx_strand_id
1 'polypeptide(L)'
;MGYELRRWFEDRLPLEISSGERVVALAIADLAWDDSRIGYGRKFMEKLLWKTGFENEAQIGKVLGKLAARGIELRVPIKGQDGKPLTNKRGQFVYAHRGHQRTFRVPFESEFPGRPAPYWGDEDEGMPDRDSQAWFYGERSPARETFKGQRSPSEVGFEGERSPSRETNRAERSPARESMVTQAGDPIPLTTPSFPPSVPDPRAAKPAGKAASEKDDEALTAAVDFLVNLPAPWAIGRITAKAYARELLPVIAEQGWRLDQQLADKLTANPGGINNHRSVLRIRINDLPKAPRPETGQQPRSSLPPWCGQCGDGNPAAEFNAKFRLEAGSKKPCPECHPAHRTADAA
;
A
#
# COMPACT_ATOMS: atom_id res chain seq x y z
N MET A 1 10.51 3.57 -15.90
CA MET A 1 9.44 4.49 -15.45
C MET A 1 9.20 5.41 -16.61
N GLY A 2 7.93 5.70 -16.92
CA GLY A 2 7.33 6.16 -18.18
C GLY A 2 7.87 7.40 -18.90
N TYR A 3 9.18 7.69 -18.86
CA TYR A 3 9.76 8.92 -19.41
C TYR A 3 9.60 8.98 -20.93
N GLU A 4 9.83 7.86 -21.62
CA GLU A 4 9.69 7.78 -23.08
C GLU A 4 8.23 7.97 -23.48
N LEU A 5 7.30 7.33 -22.76
CA LEU A 5 5.87 7.51 -23.00
C LEU A 5 5.42 8.95 -22.76
N ARG A 6 5.94 9.61 -21.73
CA ARG A 6 5.62 11.01 -21.45
C ARG A 6 6.05 11.91 -22.60
N ARG A 7 7.30 11.78 -23.07
CA ARG A 7 7.84 12.56 -24.19
C ARG A 7 7.03 12.28 -25.47
N TRP A 8 6.79 11.00 -25.76
CA TRP A 8 5.97 10.58 -26.90
C TRP A 8 4.56 11.19 -26.89
N PHE A 9 3.96 11.32 -25.71
CA PHE A 9 2.62 11.89 -25.55
C PHE A 9 2.61 13.41 -25.64
N GLU A 10 3.65 14.07 -25.14
CA GLU A 10 3.81 15.53 -25.23
C GLU A 10 3.80 16.02 -26.69
N ASP A 11 4.51 15.31 -27.56
CA ASP A 11 4.62 15.63 -28.99
C ASP A 11 3.32 15.39 -29.79
N ARG A 12 2.45 14.50 -29.31
CA ARG A 12 1.24 14.06 -30.05
C ARG A 12 -0.06 14.63 -29.51
N LEU A 13 -0.09 15.14 -28.28
CA LEU A 13 -1.30 15.69 -27.67
C LEU A 13 -1.82 16.91 -28.46
N PRO A 14 -3.12 16.96 -28.84
CA PRO A 14 -3.65 18.08 -29.62
C PRO A 14 -3.47 19.41 -28.90
N LEU A 15 -3.23 20.49 -29.66
CA LEU A 15 -3.01 21.82 -29.09
C LEU A 15 -4.29 22.38 -28.45
N GLU A 16 -5.46 21.91 -28.88
CA GLU A 16 -6.77 22.36 -28.44
C GLU A 16 -7.17 21.77 -27.06
N ILE A 17 -6.36 20.89 -26.48
CA ILE A 17 -6.58 20.39 -25.11
C ILE A 17 -6.24 21.43 -24.06
N SER A 18 -7.10 21.51 -23.06
CA SER A 18 -6.86 22.39 -21.91
C SER A 18 -5.60 21.97 -21.16
N SER A 19 -4.98 22.92 -20.45
CA SER A 19 -3.81 22.64 -19.61
C SER A 19 -4.05 21.51 -18.62
N GLY A 20 -5.25 21.45 -18.01
CA GLY A 20 -5.63 20.36 -17.09
C GLY A 20 -5.71 18.99 -17.78
N GLU A 21 -6.25 18.91 -18.99
CA GLU A 21 -6.27 17.68 -19.80
C GLU A 21 -4.85 17.21 -20.14
N ARG A 22 -3.99 18.14 -20.56
CA ARG A 22 -2.58 17.87 -20.86
C ARG A 22 -1.82 17.34 -19.64
N VAL A 23 -1.98 17.98 -18.48
CA VAL A 23 -1.30 17.57 -17.23
C VAL A 23 -1.73 16.18 -16.78
N VAL A 24 -3.02 15.84 -16.85
CA VAL A 24 -3.51 14.48 -16.51
C VAL A 24 -2.95 13.44 -17.49
N ALA A 25 -2.99 13.73 -18.79
CA ALA A 25 -2.48 12.83 -19.82
C ALA A 25 -0.98 12.53 -19.64
N LEU A 26 -0.17 13.58 -19.44
CA LEU A 26 1.27 13.44 -19.21
C LEU A 26 1.60 12.73 -17.90
N ALA A 27 0.85 13.00 -16.82
CA ALA A 27 1.06 12.32 -15.54
C ALA A 27 0.71 10.83 -15.59
N ILE A 28 -0.31 10.43 -16.38
CA ILE A 28 -0.60 9.01 -16.62
C ILE A 28 0.52 8.35 -17.41
N ALA A 29 1.02 9.02 -18.45
CA ALA A 29 2.13 8.50 -19.26
C ALA A 29 3.41 8.29 -18.43
N ASP A 30 3.73 9.25 -17.55
CA ASP A 30 4.86 9.19 -16.62
C ASP A 30 4.76 8.02 -15.61
N LEU A 31 3.54 7.67 -15.20
CA LEU A 31 3.26 6.60 -14.24
C LEU A 31 3.10 5.22 -14.89
N ALA A 32 2.92 5.14 -16.22
CA ALA A 32 2.82 3.89 -16.96
C ALA A 32 4.20 3.24 -17.15
N TRP A 33 4.24 1.93 -17.39
CA TRP A 33 5.46 1.26 -17.83
C TRP A 33 5.66 1.44 -19.33
N ASP A 34 6.86 1.81 -19.74
CA ASP A 34 7.20 2.08 -21.15
C ASP A 34 6.83 0.91 -22.07
N ASP A 35 7.25 -0.31 -21.71
CA ASP A 35 7.05 -1.51 -22.54
C ASP A 35 5.57 -1.89 -22.73
N SER A 36 4.77 -1.82 -21.67
CA SER A 36 3.37 -2.27 -21.70
C SER A 36 2.38 -1.14 -21.97
N ARG A 37 2.81 0.11 -21.80
CA ARG A 37 1.98 1.33 -21.81
C ARG A 37 0.86 1.32 -20.78
N ILE A 38 0.87 0.40 -19.83
CA ILE A 38 -0.17 0.22 -18.83
C ILE A 38 0.31 0.81 -17.50
N GLY A 39 -0.60 1.46 -16.79
CA GLY A 39 -0.42 1.93 -15.43
C GLY A 39 -1.51 1.39 -14.52
N TYR A 40 -1.13 0.67 -13.47
CA TYR A 40 -2.06 0.23 -12.44
C TYR A 40 -1.38 0.24 -11.06
N GLY A 41 -2.17 0.38 -10.00
CA GLY A 41 -1.70 0.19 -8.63
C GLY A 41 -2.71 0.67 -7.60
N ARG A 42 -2.68 0.11 -6.38
CA ARG A 42 -3.49 0.62 -5.26
C ARG A 42 -3.23 2.10 -4.97
N LYS A 43 -1.99 2.56 -5.18
CA LYS A 43 -1.56 3.96 -5.00
C LYS A 43 -1.52 4.76 -6.31
N PHE A 44 -2.00 4.21 -7.42
CA PHE A 44 -1.89 4.89 -8.72
C PHE A 44 -2.69 6.19 -8.72
N MET A 45 -3.94 6.16 -8.26
CA MET A 45 -4.78 7.37 -8.16
C MET A 45 -4.22 8.40 -7.19
N GLU A 46 -3.67 7.97 -6.04
CA GLU A 46 -3.01 8.86 -5.08
C GLU A 46 -1.81 9.57 -5.70
N LYS A 47 -0.94 8.83 -6.40
CA LYS A 47 0.19 9.40 -7.14
C LYS A 47 -0.26 10.35 -8.26
N LEU A 48 -1.35 10.00 -8.95
CA LEU A 48 -1.90 10.83 -10.02
C LEU A 48 -2.45 12.14 -9.47
N LEU A 49 -3.21 12.11 -8.37
CA LEU A 49 -3.68 13.31 -7.66
C LEU A 49 -2.50 14.19 -7.22
N TRP A 50 -1.49 13.57 -6.59
CA TRP A 50 -0.29 14.28 -6.15
C TRP A 50 0.47 14.95 -7.31
N LYS A 51 0.67 14.26 -8.44
CA LYS A 51 1.38 14.80 -9.62
C LYS A 51 0.60 15.91 -10.34
N THR A 52 -0.72 15.84 -10.32
CA THR A 52 -1.58 16.74 -11.11
C THR A 52 -2.09 17.93 -10.32
N GLY A 53 -2.07 17.85 -8.98
CA GLY A 53 -2.58 18.90 -8.09
C GLY A 53 -4.11 18.96 -8.01
N PHE A 54 -4.83 17.98 -8.57
CA PHE A 54 -6.29 17.88 -8.38
C PHE A 54 -6.62 17.46 -6.95
N GLU A 55 -7.71 18.02 -6.41
CA GLU A 55 -8.13 17.79 -5.03
C GLU A 55 -8.75 16.41 -4.83
N ASN A 56 -9.42 15.88 -5.85
CA ASN A 56 -10.15 14.62 -5.75
C ASN A 56 -10.24 13.86 -7.08
N GLU A 57 -10.52 12.56 -6.97
CA GLU A 57 -10.63 11.66 -8.12
C GLU A 57 -11.77 12.03 -9.07
N ALA A 58 -12.82 12.71 -8.59
CA ALA A 58 -13.95 13.10 -9.42
C ALA A 58 -13.55 14.16 -10.46
N GLN A 59 -12.66 15.09 -10.11
CA GLN A 59 -12.09 16.07 -11.05
C GLN A 59 -11.29 15.36 -12.15
N ILE A 60 -10.41 14.42 -11.79
CA ILE A 60 -9.68 13.59 -12.76
C ILE A 60 -10.66 12.82 -13.66
N GLY A 61 -11.70 12.22 -13.08
CA GLY A 61 -12.74 11.51 -13.84
C GLY A 61 -13.43 12.39 -14.89
N LYS A 62 -13.72 13.66 -14.57
CA LYS A 62 -14.28 14.63 -15.53
C LYS A 62 -13.29 14.94 -16.65
N VAL A 63 -12.01 15.16 -16.32
CA VAL A 63 -10.95 15.42 -17.32
C VAL A 63 -10.77 14.24 -18.26
N LEU A 64 -10.72 13.02 -17.73
CA LEU A 64 -10.66 11.78 -18.52
C LEU A 64 -11.89 11.62 -19.42
N GLY A 65 -13.07 12.01 -18.95
CA GLY A 65 -14.28 12.02 -19.78
C GLY A 65 -14.18 12.98 -20.97
N LYS A 66 -13.57 14.16 -20.79
CA LYS A 66 -13.34 15.12 -21.87
C LYS A 66 -12.29 14.64 -22.87
N LEU A 67 -11.19 14.05 -22.39
CA LEU A 67 -10.19 13.41 -23.24
C LEU A 67 -10.81 12.29 -24.09
N ALA A 68 -11.62 11.42 -23.49
CA ALA A 68 -12.32 10.36 -24.20
C ALA A 68 -13.31 10.90 -25.24
N ALA A 69 -14.02 12.00 -24.95
CA ALA A 69 -14.89 12.66 -25.91
C ALA A 69 -14.14 13.23 -27.13
N ARG A 70 -12.82 13.42 -27.01
CA ARG A 70 -11.91 13.83 -28.09
C ARG A 70 -11.18 12.65 -28.74
N GLY A 71 -11.59 11.42 -28.43
CA GLY A 71 -11.00 10.18 -28.95
C GLY A 71 -9.72 9.74 -28.23
N ILE A 72 -9.33 10.38 -27.13
CA ILE A 72 -8.16 10.01 -26.33
C ILE A 72 -8.63 9.23 -25.10
N GLU A 73 -8.84 7.92 -25.26
CA GLU A 73 -9.26 7.06 -24.16
C GLU A 73 -8.04 6.50 -23.41
N LEU A 74 -7.84 6.98 -22.17
CA LEU A 74 -6.74 6.55 -21.30
C LEU A 74 -7.14 5.44 -20.32
N ARG A 75 -8.42 5.11 -20.21
CA ARG A 75 -8.92 4.13 -19.24
C ARG A 75 -9.05 2.78 -19.92
N VAL A 76 -8.67 1.73 -19.20
CA VAL A 76 -8.87 0.36 -19.67
C VAL A 76 -10.20 -0.16 -19.13
N PRO A 77 -11.12 -0.64 -19.97
CA PRO A 77 -12.37 -1.21 -19.51
C PRO A 77 -12.11 -2.48 -18.68
N ILE A 78 -12.88 -2.65 -17.59
CA ILE A 78 -12.79 -3.84 -16.75
C ILE A 78 -13.24 -5.04 -17.59
N LYS A 79 -12.42 -6.10 -17.63
CA LYS A 79 -12.79 -7.36 -18.30
C LYS A 79 -13.50 -8.29 -17.32
N GLY A 80 -14.55 -8.96 -17.78
CA GLY A 80 -15.22 -10.04 -17.05
C GLY A 80 -14.36 -11.31 -16.98
N GLN A 81 -14.89 -12.35 -16.35
CA GLN A 81 -14.26 -13.68 -16.31
C GLN A 81 -14.09 -14.29 -17.70
N ASP A 82 -14.94 -13.89 -18.65
CA ASP A 82 -14.90 -14.27 -20.07
C ASP A 82 -13.87 -13.48 -20.90
N GLY A 83 -13.14 -12.55 -20.26
CA GLY A 83 -12.17 -11.68 -20.94
C GLY A 83 -12.80 -10.56 -21.78
N LYS A 84 -14.13 -10.47 -21.85
CA LYS A 84 -14.83 -9.40 -22.58
C LYS A 84 -14.94 -8.15 -21.70
N PRO A 85 -14.89 -6.95 -22.30
CA PRO A 85 -15.08 -5.72 -21.54
C PRO A 85 -16.50 -5.68 -20.97
N LEU A 86 -16.60 -5.41 -19.68
CA LEU A 86 -17.87 -5.32 -18.96
C LEU A 86 -18.61 -4.06 -19.41
N THR A 87 -19.86 -4.21 -19.81
CA THR A 87 -20.75 -3.12 -20.20
C THR A 87 -21.88 -2.95 -19.20
N ASN A 88 -22.28 -1.70 -18.93
CA ASN A 88 -23.47 -1.41 -18.14
C ASN A 88 -24.76 -1.72 -18.92
N LYS A 89 -25.93 -1.56 -18.28
CA LYS A 89 -27.24 -1.76 -18.92
C LYS A 89 -27.50 -0.85 -20.13
N ARG A 90 -26.70 0.20 -20.32
CA ARG A 90 -26.76 1.15 -21.44
C ARG A 90 -25.74 0.84 -22.54
N GLY A 91 -25.04 -0.30 -22.45
CA GLY A 91 -23.99 -0.69 -23.41
C GLY A 91 -22.68 0.09 -23.26
N GLN A 92 -22.52 0.91 -22.22
CA GLN A 92 -21.28 1.68 -22.00
C GLN A 92 -20.27 0.84 -21.22
N PHE A 93 -19.00 0.95 -21.57
CA PHE A 93 -17.93 0.25 -20.85
C PHE A 93 -17.81 0.72 -19.39
N VAL A 94 -17.55 -0.25 -18.51
CA VAL A 94 -17.31 -0.01 -17.08
C VAL A 94 -15.81 0.08 -16.85
N TYR A 95 -15.35 1.26 -16.43
CA TYR A 95 -13.93 1.52 -16.16
C TYR A 95 -13.56 1.43 -14.68
N ALA A 96 -14.56 1.50 -13.78
CA ALA A 96 -14.36 1.45 -12.35
C ALA A 96 -15.54 0.74 -11.67
N HIS A 97 -15.22 -0.14 -10.72
CA HIS A 97 -16.20 -0.79 -9.84
C HIS A 97 -15.59 -0.91 -8.44
N ARG A 98 -16.43 -0.95 -7.40
CA ARG A 98 -15.96 -1.14 -6.02
C ARG A 98 -15.16 -2.45 -5.93
N GLY A 99 -13.96 -2.38 -5.37
CA GLY A 99 -13.05 -3.53 -5.23
C GLY A 99 -12.22 -3.87 -6.48
N HIS A 100 -12.44 -3.20 -7.62
CA HIS A 100 -11.59 -3.37 -8.80
C HIS A 100 -10.56 -2.24 -8.90
N GLN A 101 -9.34 -2.63 -9.26
CA GLN A 101 -8.25 -1.69 -9.48
C GLN A 101 -8.42 -1.00 -10.83
N ARG A 102 -8.39 0.34 -10.81
CA ARG A 102 -8.42 1.13 -12.04
C ARG A 102 -7.10 0.92 -12.79
N THR A 103 -7.23 0.70 -14.08
CA THR A 103 -6.11 0.48 -14.99
C THR A 103 -6.16 1.55 -16.07
N PHE A 104 -5.02 2.16 -16.33
CA PHE A 104 -4.83 3.19 -17.35
C PHE A 104 -3.91 2.65 -18.43
N ARG A 105 -4.08 3.12 -19.66
CA ARG A 105 -3.20 2.80 -20.78
C ARG A 105 -2.93 4.04 -21.61
N VAL A 106 -1.67 4.24 -22.01
CA VAL A 106 -1.30 5.22 -23.04
C VAL A 106 -1.63 4.62 -24.40
N PRO A 107 -2.50 5.25 -25.23
CA PRO A 107 -2.90 4.72 -26.54
C PRO A 107 -1.71 4.54 -27.49
N PHE A 108 -1.84 3.63 -28.44
CA PHE A 108 -0.88 3.52 -29.54
C PHE A 108 -1.07 4.63 -30.58
N GLU A 109 -0.07 4.82 -31.44
CA GLU A 109 -0.13 5.82 -32.52
C GLU A 109 -1.34 5.61 -33.43
N SER A 110 -1.66 4.35 -33.75
CA SER A 110 -2.82 3.98 -34.57
C SER A 110 -4.19 4.28 -33.93
N GLU A 111 -4.22 4.48 -32.61
CA GLU A 111 -5.46 4.73 -31.85
C GLU A 111 -5.63 6.21 -31.53
N PHE A 112 -4.59 7.00 -31.74
CA PHE A 112 -4.58 8.40 -31.38
C PHE A 112 -5.25 9.21 -32.51
N PRO A 113 -6.27 10.03 -32.22
CA PRO A 113 -6.99 10.80 -33.24
C PRO A 113 -6.17 11.99 -33.80
N GLY A 114 -4.87 12.03 -33.52
CA GLY A 114 -3.98 13.16 -33.72
C GLY A 114 -2.98 12.95 -34.84
N ARG A 115 -2.64 14.06 -35.48
CA ARG A 115 -1.69 14.24 -36.58
C ARG A 115 -0.37 13.48 -36.36
N PRO A 116 0.36 13.13 -37.45
CA PRO A 116 1.75 12.70 -37.31
C PRO A 116 2.49 13.68 -36.41
N ALA A 117 3.35 13.17 -35.54
CA ALA A 117 4.14 14.01 -34.64
C ALA A 117 4.80 15.13 -35.46
N PRO A 118 4.87 16.37 -34.92
CA PRO A 118 5.63 17.42 -35.57
C PRO A 118 7.00 16.87 -35.91
N TYR A 119 7.37 16.92 -37.18
CA TYR A 119 8.73 16.59 -37.59
C TYR A 119 9.61 17.73 -37.08
N TRP A 120 10.09 17.60 -35.85
CA TRP A 120 11.20 18.37 -35.32
C TRP A 120 12.43 17.87 -36.08
N GLY A 121 12.64 18.37 -37.29
CA GLY A 121 13.71 17.96 -38.17
C GLY A 121 15.08 18.33 -37.62
N ASP A 122 15.52 17.66 -36.56
CA ASP A 122 16.89 17.72 -36.06
C ASP A 122 17.86 17.08 -37.08
N GLU A 123 17.35 16.36 -38.08
CA GLU A 123 18.14 15.78 -39.17
C GLU A 123 18.52 16.80 -40.26
N ASP A 124 17.77 17.90 -40.42
CA ASP A 124 18.11 18.99 -41.36
C ASP A 124 18.89 20.16 -40.70
N GLU A 125 19.03 20.16 -39.37
CA GLU A 125 20.11 20.91 -38.69
C GLU A 125 21.42 20.11 -38.65
N GLY A 126 21.54 19.07 -39.49
CA GLY A 126 22.83 18.62 -39.97
C GLY A 126 23.61 19.84 -40.43
N MET A 127 24.66 20.15 -39.65
CA MET A 127 25.64 21.23 -39.85
C MET A 127 25.50 21.81 -41.27
N PRO A 128 25.10 23.09 -41.45
CA PRO A 128 25.35 23.72 -42.74
C PRO A 128 26.82 23.46 -43.01
N ASP A 129 27.10 22.73 -44.10
CA ASP A 129 28.41 22.27 -44.52
C ASP A 129 29.42 23.23 -43.96
N ARG A 130 30.04 22.86 -42.83
CA ARG A 130 31.08 23.70 -42.25
C ARG A 130 32.21 23.50 -43.23
N ASP A 131 32.23 24.37 -44.23
CA ASP A 131 33.18 24.52 -45.29
C ASP A 131 34.53 24.05 -44.81
N SER A 132 34.83 22.78 -45.07
CA SER A 132 36.11 22.16 -44.77
C SER A 132 37.13 22.57 -45.83
N GLN A 133 36.95 23.75 -46.45
CA GLN A 133 37.63 24.13 -47.68
C GLN A 133 37.88 25.63 -47.85
N ALA A 134 38.24 26.35 -46.78
CA ALA A 134 38.67 27.76 -46.92
C ALA A 134 39.91 28.22 -46.11
N TRP A 135 40.62 27.34 -45.38
CA TRP A 135 41.81 27.75 -44.60
C TRP A 135 43.11 27.05 -44.96
N PHE A 136 43.16 26.29 -46.06
CA PHE A 136 44.38 25.60 -46.50
C PHE A 136 44.96 26.18 -47.80
N TYR A 137 45.35 27.45 -47.78
CA TYR A 137 46.47 27.96 -48.57
C TYR A 137 47.06 29.18 -47.86
N GLY A 138 48.36 29.13 -47.55
CA GLY A 138 49.16 30.32 -47.29
C GLY A 138 49.96 30.32 -45.98
N GLU A 139 51.10 29.61 -45.99
CA GLU A 139 52.39 30.08 -45.47
C GLU A 139 52.44 30.88 -44.14
N ARG A 140 52.98 30.25 -43.09
CA ARG A 140 54.29 30.63 -42.51
C ARG A 140 54.59 29.80 -41.27
N SER A 141 55.70 29.06 -41.34
CA SER A 141 56.48 28.74 -40.16
C SER A 141 56.97 30.05 -39.51
N PRO A 142 57.13 30.08 -38.18
CA PRO A 142 58.51 29.98 -37.71
C PRO A 142 58.70 29.07 -36.50
N ALA A 143 59.81 28.36 -36.56
CA ALA A 143 60.77 28.07 -35.50
C ALA A 143 60.30 28.06 -34.02
N ARG A 144 60.31 26.85 -33.46
CA ARG A 144 61.29 26.44 -32.43
C ARG A 144 61.46 27.41 -31.25
N GLU A 145 60.76 27.15 -30.16
CA GLU A 145 61.32 27.39 -28.83
C GLU A 145 61.03 26.21 -27.89
N THR A 146 62.10 25.48 -27.61
CA THR A 146 62.23 24.48 -26.56
C THR A 146 62.14 25.14 -25.19
N PHE A 147 61.14 24.78 -24.39
CA PHE A 147 61.21 24.94 -22.94
C PHE A 147 61.18 23.56 -22.26
N LYS A 148 62.38 23.10 -21.90
CA LYS A 148 62.62 22.06 -20.90
C LYS A 148 62.40 22.69 -19.51
N GLY A 149 61.71 21.99 -18.62
CA GLY A 149 61.78 22.35 -17.20
C GLY A 149 60.86 21.57 -16.27
N GLN A 150 61.38 20.45 -15.75
CA GLN A 150 61.30 19.97 -14.35
C GLN A 150 59.90 19.65 -13.75
N ARG A 151 59.62 18.36 -13.47
CA ARG A 151 59.85 17.62 -12.20
C ARG A 151 59.19 18.28 -10.97
N SER A 152 58.04 17.80 -10.50
CA SER A 152 57.80 16.71 -9.51
C SER A 152 57.16 17.31 -8.20
N PRO A 153 56.88 16.56 -7.11
CA PRO A 153 55.49 16.24 -6.67
C PRO A 153 55.23 16.51 -5.16
N SER A 154 53.99 16.71 -4.70
CA SER A 154 53.57 16.55 -3.27
C SER A 154 52.04 16.59 -3.21
N GLU A 155 51.29 15.58 -2.78
CA GLU A 155 51.07 15.16 -1.38
C GLU A 155 51.10 16.30 -0.36
N VAL A 156 49.92 16.81 -0.02
CA VAL A 156 49.62 17.34 1.32
C VAL A 156 48.14 17.17 1.61
N GLY A 157 47.84 16.41 2.66
CA GLY A 157 46.52 16.37 3.27
C GLY A 157 46.20 17.71 3.95
N PHE A 158 44.91 18.01 4.04
CA PHE A 158 44.42 19.07 4.90
C PHE A 158 43.06 18.65 5.50
N GLU A 159 43.14 18.04 6.68
CA GLU A 159 42.08 18.14 7.68
C GLU A 159 42.09 19.56 8.25
N GLY A 160 40.92 20.11 8.57
CA GLY A 160 40.85 21.34 9.36
C GLY A 160 39.66 22.23 9.02
N GLU A 161 38.55 21.96 9.70
CA GLU A 161 37.64 22.92 10.34
C GLU A 161 37.47 24.31 9.69
N ARG A 162 36.22 24.63 9.34
CA ARG A 162 35.60 25.94 9.62
C ARG A 162 34.09 25.88 9.42
N SER A 163 33.35 25.84 10.53
CA SER A 163 32.06 26.51 10.61
C SER A 163 32.28 28.02 10.49
N PRO A 164 31.33 28.75 9.87
CA PRO A 164 30.59 29.71 10.69
C PRO A 164 29.11 29.89 10.29
N SER A 165 28.32 30.29 11.30
CA SER A 165 27.15 31.21 11.26
C SER A 165 25.95 30.82 10.40
N ARG A 166 24.78 30.48 10.96
CA ARG A 166 23.84 31.31 11.74
C ARG A 166 23.42 32.61 11.00
N GLU A 167 22.56 32.48 10.01
CA GLU A 167 21.66 33.53 9.50
C GLU A 167 20.23 32.95 9.45
N THR A 168 19.44 33.20 10.50
CA THR A 168 18.35 34.20 10.55
C THR A 168 17.22 33.94 9.56
N ASN A 169 16.13 33.42 10.14
CA ASN A 169 14.75 33.57 9.71
C ASN A 169 14.49 34.88 8.96
N ARG A 170 14.12 34.80 7.69
CA ARG A 170 13.43 35.87 6.97
C ARG A 170 12.14 35.30 6.38
N ALA A 171 11.04 35.63 7.04
CA ALA A 171 9.70 35.45 6.50
C ALA A 171 9.48 36.50 5.40
N GLU A 172 9.58 36.10 4.14
CA GLU A 172 9.14 36.94 3.04
C GLU A 172 7.62 36.86 2.90
N ARG A 173 7.01 37.97 3.30
CA ARG A 173 5.65 38.37 2.97
C ARG A 173 5.54 38.54 1.45
N SER A 174 4.65 37.79 0.82
CA SER A 174 4.14 38.15 -0.51
C SER A 174 3.10 39.27 -0.36
N PRO A 175 3.21 40.37 -1.12
CA PRO A 175 2.27 41.48 -1.09
C PRO A 175 1.04 41.20 -1.95
N ALA A 176 -0.06 41.80 -1.52
CA ALA A 176 -1.29 41.94 -2.27
C ALA A 176 -1.01 42.53 -3.67
N ARG A 177 -1.69 41.98 -4.68
CA ARG A 177 -2.00 42.73 -5.89
C ARG A 177 -3.48 42.61 -6.20
N GLU A 178 -4.11 43.75 -6.01
CA GLU A 178 -5.36 44.20 -6.59
C GLU A 178 -5.40 43.86 -8.09
N SER A 179 -6.53 43.29 -8.53
CA SER A 179 -6.92 43.30 -9.92
C SER A 179 -8.34 43.82 -9.99
N MET A 180 -8.44 45.15 -10.05
CA MET A 180 -9.60 45.84 -10.59
C MET A 180 -9.75 45.47 -12.07
N VAL A 181 -10.86 44.83 -12.43
CA VAL A 181 -11.40 44.87 -13.79
C VAL A 181 -12.91 45.11 -13.69
N THR A 182 -13.27 46.37 -13.93
CA THR A 182 -14.63 46.84 -14.27
C THR A 182 -15.04 46.24 -15.63
N GLN A 183 -16.15 45.51 -15.72
CA GLN A 183 -17.51 45.99 -15.96
C GLN A 183 -17.75 46.58 -17.36
N ALA A 184 -18.29 45.74 -18.24
CA ALA A 184 -19.27 46.03 -19.31
C ALA A 184 -19.77 44.65 -19.75
N GLY A 185 -21.03 44.23 -19.63
CA GLY A 185 -22.27 44.95 -19.81
C GLY A 185 -23.01 44.18 -20.90
N ASP A 186 -23.97 43.34 -20.53
CA ASP A 186 -25.23 43.14 -21.27
C ASP A 186 -26.19 42.19 -20.53
N PRO A 187 -27.52 42.32 -20.72
CA PRO A 187 -28.49 41.96 -19.70
C PRO A 187 -29.49 40.85 -20.11
N ILE A 188 -30.22 40.36 -19.10
CA ILE A 188 -31.57 39.70 -19.14
C ILE A 188 -31.58 38.16 -19.45
N PRO A 189 -32.56 37.34 -18.96
CA PRO A 189 -33.55 37.50 -17.87
C PRO A 189 -33.49 36.44 -16.76
N LEU A 190 -34.08 36.85 -15.62
CA LEU A 190 -34.81 36.07 -14.62
C LEU A 190 -35.28 34.67 -15.07
N THR A 191 -34.81 33.64 -14.38
CA THR A 191 -35.60 32.41 -14.19
C THR A 191 -35.48 31.97 -12.74
N THR A 192 -36.58 32.12 -12.03
CA THR A 192 -36.81 31.70 -10.67
C THR A 192 -37.01 30.18 -10.63
N PRO A 193 -36.25 29.41 -9.84
CA PRO A 193 -36.75 28.16 -9.29
C PRO A 193 -37.19 28.39 -7.85
N SER A 194 -38.50 28.24 -7.67
CA SER A 194 -39.22 28.09 -6.41
C SER A 194 -38.58 26.99 -5.55
N PHE A 195 -38.08 27.35 -4.37
CA PHE A 195 -37.66 26.41 -3.34
C PHE A 195 -38.88 25.94 -2.53
N PRO A 196 -39.15 24.63 -2.39
CA PRO A 196 -40.13 24.14 -1.43
C PRO A 196 -39.60 24.17 0.01
N PRO A 197 -40.50 24.17 1.01
CA PRO A 197 -40.21 24.57 2.38
C PRO A 197 -39.44 23.54 3.21
N SER A 198 -38.69 24.08 4.17
CA SER A 198 -37.98 23.41 5.25
C SER A 198 -38.78 22.29 5.94
N VAL A 199 -38.17 21.11 6.00
CA VAL A 199 -38.56 20.03 6.90
C VAL A 199 -37.84 20.23 8.23
N PRO A 200 -38.52 20.13 9.38
CA PRO A 200 -37.92 20.37 10.70
C PRO A 200 -36.91 19.28 11.09
N ASP A 201 -35.81 19.75 11.66
CA ASP A 201 -34.75 19.01 12.35
C ASP A 201 -35.30 18.06 13.43
N PRO A 202 -35.02 16.74 13.38
CA PRO A 202 -35.15 15.87 14.54
C PRO A 202 -33.83 15.88 15.32
N ARG A 203 -33.66 16.92 16.14
CA ARG A 203 -32.58 17.03 17.11
C ARG A 203 -32.96 16.26 18.38
N ALA A 204 -32.59 14.98 18.46
CA ALA A 204 -32.52 14.23 19.73
C ALA A 204 -31.65 12.97 19.60
N ALA A 205 -30.38 13.11 19.25
CA ALA A 205 -29.40 12.02 19.38
C ALA A 205 -28.75 12.08 20.78
N LYS A 206 -29.01 11.03 21.57
CA LYS A 206 -28.46 10.79 22.91
C LYS A 206 -26.92 10.73 22.89
N PRO A 207 -26.21 11.31 23.88
CA PRO A 207 -24.76 11.12 24.05
C PRO A 207 -24.48 9.74 24.67
N ALA A 208 -24.41 8.70 23.83
CA ALA A 208 -23.95 7.37 24.23
C ALA A 208 -22.80 6.97 23.29
N GLY A 209 -21.55 7.34 23.62
CA GLY A 209 -20.44 7.05 22.71
C GLY A 209 -19.01 7.15 23.24
N LYS A 210 -18.76 7.63 24.46
CA LYS A 210 -17.37 7.72 24.97
C LYS A 210 -16.78 6.40 25.47
N ALA A 211 -17.60 5.54 26.07
CA ALA A 211 -17.11 4.30 26.69
C ALA A 211 -16.74 3.21 25.68
N ALA A 212 -17.23 3.28 24.44
CA ALA A 212 -16.89 2.31 23.39
C ALA A 212 -15.53 2.63 22.76
N SER A 213 -15.20 3.91 22.54
CA SER A 213 -13.92 4.30 21.93
C SER A 213 -12.72 4.01 22.81
N GLU A 214 -12.85 4.14 24.14
CA GLU A 214 -11.72 3.88 25.05
C GLU A 214 -11.31 2.40 25.06
N LYS A 215 -12.26 1.46 25.01
CA LYS A 215 -11.96 0.03 24.94
C LYS A 215 -11.32 -0.36 23.61
N ASP A 216 -11.75 0.26 22.52
CA ASP A 216 -11.19 0.02 21.19
C ASP A 216 -9.73 0.52 21.10
N ASP A 217 -9.42 1.66 21.72
CA ASP A 217 -8.07 2.22 21.77
C ASP A 217 -7.11 1.36 22.63
N GLU A 218 -7.59 0.81 23.75
CA GLU A 218 -6.82 -0.12 24.58
C GLU A 218 -6.53 -1.44 23.84
N ALA A 219 -7.54 -2.03 23.19
CA ALA A 219 -7.38 -3.24 22.39
C ALA A 219 -6.41 -3.04 21.22
N LEU A 220 -6.49 -1.88 20.56
CA LEU A 220 -5.56 -1.52 19.48
C LEU A 220 -4.13 -1.39 19.98
N THR A 221 -3.93 -0.78 21.15
CA THR A 221 -2.61 -0.62 21.76
C THR A 221 -2.02 -1.98 22.12
N ALA A 222 -2.80 -2.86 22.76
CA ALA A 222 -2.37 -4.22 23.09
C ALA A 222 -2.01 -5.05 21.83
N ALA A 223 -2.80 -4.94 20.76
CA ALA A 223 -2.51 -5.62 19.49
C ALA A 223 -1.25 -5.08 18.81
N VAL A 224 -0.98 -3.77 18.90
CA VAL A 224 0.27 -3.18 18.40
C VAL A 224 1.47 -3.71 19.17
N ASP A 225 1.41 -3.72 20.50
CA ASP A 225 2.51 -4.22 21.33
C ASP A 225 2.74 -5.71 21.10
N PHE A 226 1.69 -6.51 20.95
CA PHE A 226 1.79 -7.93 20.59
C PHE A 226 2.56 -8.13 19.27
N LEU A 227 2.23 -7.38 18.21
CA LEU A 227 2.86 -7.51 16.89
C LEU A 227 4.31 -7.00 16.86
N VAL A 228 4.64 -5.99 17.66
CA VAL A 228 6.01 -5.47 17.79
C VAL A 228 6.91 -6.48 18.51
N ASN A 229 6.37 -7.24 19.46
CA ASN A 229 7.10 -8.19 20.30
C ASN A 229 7.07 -9.65 19.78
N LEU A 230 6.66 -9.89 18.53
CA LEU A 230 6.78 -11.22 17.93
C LEU A 230 8.24 -11.67 17.82
N PRO A 231 8.54 -12.99 17.91
CA PRO A 231 9.88 -13.51 17.72
C PRO A 231 10.52 -13.08 16.40
N ALA A 232 11.79 -12.71 16.40
CA ALA A 232 12.53 -12.46 15.17
C ALA A 232 12.52 -13.73 14.28
N PRO A 233 12.39 -13.59 12.94
CA PRO A 233 12.37 -12.36 12.14
C PRO A 233 10.97 -11.75 11.90
N TRP A 234 9.95 -12.14 12.67
CA TRP A 234 8.56 -11.72 12.46
C TRP A 234 8.20 -10.38 13.11
N ALA A 235 9.03 -9.86 14.02
CA ALA A 235 8.85 -8.54 14.60
C ALA A 235 8.72 -7.45 13.52
N ILE A 236 7.70 -6.59 13.64
CA ILE A 236 7.45 -5.47 12.73
C ILE A 236 7.51 -4.12 13.46
N GLY A 237 7.87 -3.06 12.74
CA GLY A 237 7.93 -1.71 13.32
C GLY A 237 6.54 -1.16 13.67
N ARG A 238 6.47 -0.25 14.65
CA ARG A 238 5.23 0.31 15.21
C ARG A 238 4.22 0.83 14.18
N ILE A 239 4.68 1.49 13.11
CA ILE A 239 3.79 2.02 12.06
C ILE A 239 3.07 0.89 11.33
N THR A 240 3.81 -0.15 10.94
CA THR A 240 3.24 -1.34 10.29
C THR A 240 2.40 -2.16 11.26
N ALA A 241 2.85 -2.29 12.52
CA ALA A 241 2.07 -2.94 13.58
C ALA A 241 0.71 -2.26 13.78
N LYS A 242 0.64 -0.93 13.78
CA LYS A 242 -0.62 -0.18 13.89
C LYS A 242 -1.58 -0.45 12.72
N ALA A 243 -1.04 -0.57 11.50
CA ALA A 243 -1.85 -0.93 10.34
C ALA A 243 -2.38 -2.37 10.44
N TYR A 244 -1.53 -3.33 10.85
CA TYR A 244 -1.90 -4.73 10.96
C TYR A 244 -2.80 -5.02 12.17
N ALA A 245 -2.63 -4.29 13.28
CA ALA A 245 -3.48 -4.40 14.47
C ALA A 245 -4.95 -4.09 14.13
N ARG A 246 -5.21 -3.12 13.24
CA ARG A 246 -6.56 -2.81 12.75
C ARG A 246 -7.16 -3.93 11.89
N GLU A 247 -6.32 -4.68 11.15
CA GLU A 247 -6.75 -5.86 10.40
C GLU A 247 -6.91 -7.08 11.34
N LEU A 248 -6.08 -7.21 12.39
CA LEU A 248 -6.04 -8.37 13.29
C LEU A 248 -7.22 -8.43 14.25
N LEU A 249 -7.58 -7.32 14.90
CA LEU A 249 -8.64 -7.27 15.92
C LEU A 249 -10.00 -7.88 15.47
N PRO A 250 -10.56 -7.54 14.30
CA PRO A 250 -11.82 -8.16 13.87
C PRO A 250 -11.66 -9.65 13.61
N VAL A 251 -10.52 -10.09 13.04
CA VAL A 251 -10.29 -11.50 12.71
C VAL A 251 -10.13 -12.34 13.97
N ILE A 252 -9.40 -11.86 14.99
CA ILE A 252 -9.25 -12.61 16.25
C ILE A 252 -10.59 -12.71 16.99
N ALA A 253 -11.41 -11.66 16.95
CA ALA A 253 -12.74 -11.67 17.57
C ALA A 253 -13.69 -12.66 16.87
N GLU A 254 -13.66 -12.70 15.54
CA GLU A 254 -14.47 -13.62 14.74
C GLU A 254 -14.03 -15.09 14.90
N GLN A 255 -12.72 -15.33 14.87
CA GLN A 255 -12.15 -16.68 14.90
C GLN A 255 -11.94 -17.21 16.32
N GLY A 256 -12.17 -16.40 17.35
CA GLY A 256 -12.06 -16.78 18.76
C GLY A 256 -10.63 -16.84 19.31
N TRP A 257 -9.68 -16.14 18.68
CA TRP A 257 -8.30 -16.05 19.15
C TRP A 257 -8.14 -15.01 20.26
N ARG A 258 -7.11 -15.20 21.08
CA ARG A 258 -6.64 -14.24 22.09
C ARG A 258 -5.22 -13.79 21.73
N LEU A 259 -4.83 -12.60 22.21
CA LEU A 259 -3.48 -12.06 22.02
C LEU A 259 -2.49 -12.77 22.97
N ASP A 260 -2.22 -14.05 22.72
CA ASP A 260 -1.39 -14.91 23.56
C ASP A 260 -0.28 -15.63 22.77
N GLN A 261 0.51 -16.45 23.47
CA GLN A 261 1.62 -17.19 22.87
C GLN A 261 1.16 -18.16 21.77
N GLN A 262 -0.05 -18.74 21.87
CA GLN A 262 -0.56 -19.66 20.86
C GLN A 262 -0.82 -18.94 19.53
N LEU A 263 -1.38 -17.73 19.59
CA LEU A 263 -1.53 -16.89 18.42
C LEU A 263 -0.15 -16.52 17.82
N ALA A 264 0.83 -16.19 18.68
CA ALA A 264 2.17 -15.85 18.24
C ALA A 264 2.84 -17.03 17.51
N ASP A 265 2.79 -18.23 18.09
CA ASP A 265 3.34 -19.45 17.48
C ASP A 265 2.66 -19.75 16.13
N LYS A 266 1.34 -19.55 16.06
CA LYS A 266 0.58 -19.76 14.82
C LYS A 266 0.95 -18.76 13.73
N LEU A 267 1.05 -17.48 14.08
CA LEU A 267 1.43 -16.42 13.14
C LEU A 267 2.88 -16.55 12.68
N THR A 268 3.76 -17.13 13.49
CA THR A 268 5.21 -17.23 13.24
C THR A 268 5.70 -18.61 12.75
N ALA A 269 4.83 -19.61 12.64
CA ALA A 269 5.18 -20.95 12.13
C ALA A 269 5.90 -20.87 10.77
N ASN A 270 7.02 -21.55 10.55
CA ASN A 270 7.79 -21.41 9.29
C ASN A 270 7.85 -22.72 8.47
N PRO A 271 6.74 -23.19 7.88
CA PRO A 271 6.80 -24.34 6.99
C PRO A 271 7.45 -23.92 5.66
N GLY A 272 8.67 -24.38 5.41
CA GLY A 272 9.31 -24.27 4.09
C GLY A 272 10.24 -23.08 3.86
N GLY A 273 10.70 -22.38 4.91
CA GLY A 273 11.76 -21.37 4.77
C GLY A 273 11.31 -20.09 4.08
N ILE A 274 10.44 -19.34 4.74
CA ILE A 274 9.88 -18.07 4.25
C ILE A 274 10.97 -16.99 4.19
N ASN A 275 11.08 -16.31 3.05
CA ASN A 275 12.02 -15.19 2.86
C ASN A 275 11.38 -13.81 3.08
N ASN A 276 10.04 -13.70 3.00
CA ASN A 276 9.32 -12.42 3.16
C ASN A 276 8.30 -12.46 4.31
N HIS A 277 8.81 -12.35 5.53
CA HIS A 277 8.03 -12.41 6.77
C HIS A 277 6.90 -11.37 6.85
N ARG A 278 7.11 -10.14 6.36
CA ARG A 278 6.10 -9.07 6.43
C ARG A 278 4.88 -9.37 5.56
N SER A 279 5.10 -9.73 4.29
CA SER A 279 4.01 -10.07 3.38
C SER A 279 3.25 -11.31 3.86
N VAL A 280 3.98 -12.32 4.34
CA VAL A 280 3.35 -13.56 4.83
C VAL A 280 2.57 -13.32 6.13
N LEU A 281 3.08 -12.49 7.04
CA LEU A 281 2.37 -12.15 8.28
C LEU A 281 1.01 -11.53 7.96
N ARG A 282 0.95 -10.61 6.99
CA ARG A 282 -0.32 -10.02 6.56
C ARG A 282 -1.29 -11.06 6.00
N ILE A 283 -0.82 -11.97 5.15
CA ILE A 283 -1.65 -13.04 4.59
C ILE A 283 -2.21 -13.91 5.73
N ARG A 284 -1.38 -14.30 6.70
CA ARG A 284 -1.80 -15.11 7.85
C ARG A 284 -2.79 -14.44 8.78
N ILE A 285 -2.68 -13.12 8.96
CA ILE A 285 -3.67 -12.35 9.73
C ILE A 285 -5.03 -12.42 9.03
N ASN A 286 -5.08 -12.37 7.70
CA ASN A 286 -6.33 -12.44 6.94
C ASN A 286 -6.86 -13.87 6.80
N ASP A 287 -5.98 -14.87 6.72
CA ASP A 287 -6.32 -16.30 6.58
C ASP A 287 -6.20 -17.08 7.90
N LEU A 288 -6.48 -16.42 9.03
CA LEU A 288 -6.35 -17.04 10.34
C LEU A 288 -7.45 -18.11 10.51
N PRO A 289 -7.10 -19.39 10.73
CA PRO A 289 -8.10 -20.43 10.95
C PRO A 289 -8.82 -20.21 12.27
N LYS A 290 -9.98 -20.85 12.46
CA LYS A 290 -10.69 -20.84 13.76
C LYS A 290 -9.75 -21.28 14.88
N ALA A 291 -9.78 -20.55 16.01
CA ALA A 291 -8.95 -20.86 17.15
C ALA A 291 -9.21 -22.31 17.58
N PRO A 292 -8.16 -23.08 17.93
CA PRO A 292 -8.35 -24.37 18.56
C PRO A 292 -9.25 -24.13 19.76
N ARG A 293 -10.35 -24.89 19.86
CA ARG A 293 -11.28 -24.76 20.97
C ARG A 293 -10.41 -24.86 22.23
N PRO A 294 -10.36 -23.82 23.09
CA PRO A 294 -9.61 -23.93 24.33
C PRO A 294 -10.16 -25.19 24.97
N GLU A 295 -9.30 -26.18 25.20
CA GLU A 295 -9.72 -27.42 25.83
C GLU A 295 -10.19 -27.02 27.22
N THR A 296 -11.46 -26.68 27.33
CA THR A 296 -12.11 -26.28 28.58
C THR A 296 -12.00 -27.49 29.47
N GLY A 297 -10.97 -27.49 30.30
CA GLY A 297 -10.74 -28.51 31.31
C GLY A 297 -10.45 -29.91 30.76
N GLN A 298 -9.39 -30.09 29.97
CA GLN A 298 -8.48 -31.13 30.46
C GLN A 298 -7.89 -30.56 31.75
N GLN A 299 -8.61 -30.76 32.86
CA GLN A 299 -7.96 -30.77 34.18
C GLN A 299 -6.66 -31.55 33.97
N PRO A 300 -5.50 -31.03 34.42
CA PRO A 300 -4.25 -31.78 34.30
C PRO A 300 -4.60 -33.18 34.72
N ARG A 301 -4.56 -34.15 33.79
CA ARG A 301 -4.96 -35.53 34.09
C ARG A 301 -4.23 -35.81 35.37
N SER A 302 -4.97 -35.88 36.47
CA SER A 302 -4.39 -35.92 37.80
C SER A 302 -3.28 -36.93 37.67
N SER A 303 -2.04 -36.50 37.85
CA SER A 303 -0.90 -37.38 37.65
C SER A 303 -1.10 -38.44 38.71
N LEU A 304 -1.78 -39.51 38.31
CA LEU A 304 -2.17 -40.56 39.21
C LEU A 304 -0.87 -41.03 39.83
N PRO A 305 -0.84 -41.22 41.16
CA PRO A 305 0.36 -41.67 41.82
C PRO A 305 0.91 -42.92 41.11
N PRO A 306 2.23 -43.15 41.20
CA PRO A 306 2.81 -44.39 40.69
C PRO A 306 2.02 -45.60 41.20
N TRP A 307 1.94 -46.65 40.39
CA TRP A 307 1.18 -47.85 40.73
C TRP A 307 1.66 -48.44 42.06
N CYS A 308 0.74 -48.81 42.94
CA CYS A 308 1.08 -49.29 44.29
C CYS A 308 1.63 -50.73 44.33
N GLY A 309 1.63 -51.46 43.21
CA GLY A 309 2.12 -52.84 43.12
C GLY A 309 1.18 -53.91 43.69
N GLN A 310 0.10 -53.54 44.37
CA GLN A 310 -0.84 -54.49 45.01
C GLN A 310 -2.19 -54.61 44.31
N CYS A 311 -2.51 -53.72 43.36
CA CYS A 311 -3.81 -53.68 42.69
C CYS A 311 -3.74 -54.20 41.25
N GLY A 312 -4.87 -54.67 40.72
CA GLY A 312 -4.99 -55.15 39.33
C GLY A 312 -5.06 -56.67 39.14
N ASP A 313 -5.27 -57.46 40.20
CA ASP A 313 -5.58 -58.91 40.11
C ASP A 313 -4.64 -59.71 39.18
N GLY A 314 -3.33 -59.44 39.28
CA GLY A 314 -2.32 -60.12 38.46
C GLY A 314 -2.22 -59.63 37.01
N ASN A 315 -2.93 -58.56 36.64
CA ASN A 315 -2.81 -57.93 35.33
C ASN A 315 -1.60 -56.97 35.30
N PRO A 316 -0.52 -57.28 34.55
CA PRO A 316 0.65 -56.41 34.46
C PRO A 316 0.35 -55.05 33.81
N ALA A 317 -0.76 -54.92 33.08
CA ALA A 317 -1.16 -53.64 32.49
C ALA A 317 -1.55 -52.58 33.55
N ALA A 318 -1.77 -52.96 34.82
CA ALA A 318 -2.07 -52.03 35.91
C ALA A 318 -0.92 -51.05 36.21
N GLU A 319 0.32 -51.42 35.90
CA GLU A 319 1.49 -50.56 36.02
C GLU A 319 1.36 -49.31 35.13
N PHE A 320 1.00 -49.53 33.86
CA PHE A 320 0.99 -48.49 32.83
C PHE A 320 -0.38 -47.86 32.59
N ASN A 321 -1.47 -48.51 33.01
CA ASN A 321 -2.82 -48.07 32.73
C ASN A 321 -3.70 -48.07 33.98
N ALA A 322 -4.07 -46.86 34.40
CA ALA A 322 -4.89 -46.59 35.58
C ALA A 322 -6.24 -47.32 35.62
N LYS A 323 -6.81 -47.66 34.46
CA LYS A 323 -8.10 -48.36 34.37
C LYS A 323 -8.05 -49.76 34.98
N PHE A 324 -6.88 -50.39 35.02
CA PHE A 324 -6.69 -51.72 35.60
C PHE A 324 -6.27 -51.68 37.07
N ARG A 325 -6.12 -50.50 37.68
CA ARG A 325 -5.73 -50.34 39.09
C ARG A 325 -6.95 -50.48 40.00
N LEU A 326 -7.52 -51.69 40.02
CA LEU A 326 -8.70 -52.08 40.81
C LEU A 326 -8.29 -52.87 42.05
N GLU A 327 -9.06 -52.73 43.12
CA GLU A 327 -8.90 -53.51 44.35
C GLU A 327 -9.13 -55.01 44.10
N ALA A 328 -8.36 -55.87 44.76
CA ALA A 328 -8.36 -57.30 44.47
C ALA A 328 -9.73 -57.94 44.72
N GLY A 329 -10.28 -58.63 43.71
CA GLY A 329 -11.61 -59.24 43.78
C GLY A 329 -12.77 -58.23 43.75
N SER A 330 -12.50 -56.96 43.47
CA SER A 330 -13.48 -55.87 43.44
C SER A 330 -13.42 -55.11 42.12
N LYS A 331 -14.55 -54.50 41.74
CA LYS A 331 -14.61 -53.56 40.59
C LYS A 331 -14.33 -52.11 41.01
N LYS A 332 -14.02 -51.87 42.29
CA LYS A 332 -13.73 -50.53 42.81
C LYS A 332 -12.28 -50.10 42.48
N PRO A 333 -12.03 -48.81 42.19
CA PRO A 333 -10.66 -48.28 42.04
C PRO A 333 -9.84 -48.48 43.31
N CYS A 334 -8.58 -48.86 43.17
CA CYS A 334 -7.68 -49.03 44.30
C CYS A 334 -7.49 -47.68 45.04
N PRO A 335 -7.74 -47.61 46.36
CA PRO A 335 -7.69 -46.36 47.11
C PRO A 335 -6.28 -45.77 47.20
N GLU A 336 -5.21 -46.57 47.11
CA GLU A 336 -3.81 -46.09 47.04
C GLU A 336 -3.50 -45.44 45.68
N CYS A 337 -4.00 -46.01 44.59
CA CYS A 337 -3.76 -45.48 43.25
C CYS A 337 -4.70 -44.32 42.89
N HIS A 338 -5.85 -44.24 43.56
CA HIS A 338 -6.93 -43.29 43.27
C HIS A 338 -7.37 -42.56 44.55
N PRO A 339 -6.54 -41.68 45.13
CA PRO A 339 -6.84 -41.01 46.40
C PRO A 339 -8.12 -40.15 46.35
N ALA A 340 -8.49 -39.64 45.17
CA ALA A 340 -9.74 -38.91 44.96
C ALA A 340 -11.01 -39.75 45.21
N HIS A 341 -10.90 -41.09 45.19
CA HIS A 341 -12.01 -41.99 45.47
C HIS A 341 -12.10 -42.40 46.95
N ARG A 342 -11.10 -42.09 47.79
CA ARG A 342 -11.17 -42.38 49.24
C ARG A 342 -12.24 -41.57 49.97
N THR A 343 -12.50 -40.35 49.51
CA THR A 343 -13.38 -39.41 50.20
C THR A 343 -14.86 -39.68 49.99
N ALA A 344 -15.23 -40.56 49.06
CA ALA A 344 -16.63 -40.86 48.75
C ALA A 344 -17.25 -41.98 49.63
N ASP A 345 -16.44 -42.80 50.30
CA ASP A 345 -16.91 -43.92 51.15
C ASP A 345 -16.86 -43.57 52.67
N ALA A 346 -16.46 -42.35 53.04
CA ALA A 346 -16.32 -41.90 54.45
C ALA A 346 -17.33 -40.81 54.88
N ALA A 347 -18.31 -40.49 54.03
CA ALA A 347 -19.46 -39.64 54.32
C ALA A 347 -20.74 -40.41 54.02
#